data_AF-A0A1Y3BJ06-F1
#
_entry.id   AF-A0A1Y3BJ06-F1
#
_cell.length_a   1.000
_cell.length_b   1.000
_cell.length_c   1.000
_cell.angle_alpha   90.00
_cell.angle_beta   90.00
_cell.angle_gamma   90.00
#
_symmetry.space_group_name_H-M   'P 1'
#
loop_
_entity.id
_entity.type
_entity.pdbx_description
1 polymer ?
#
loop_
_entity_poly.entity_id
_entity_poly.type
_entity_poly.pdbx_seq_one_letter_code
_entity_poly.pdbx_strand_id
1 'polypeptide(L)' 'IEPPFKPQVTSETDTKYFDQEFTGESVQLTPPERTNTLSLISEEIEQPYFQQFSYHGSATTLADSVNS' A
#
# COMPACT_ATOMS: atom_id res chain seq x y z
N ILE A 1 11.50 27.80 8.09
CA ILE A 1 10.38 28.44 7.35
C ILE A 1 9.11 27.68 7.68
N GLU A 2 8.04 28.36 8.06
CA GLU A 2 6.75 27.71 8.34
C GLU A 2 5.95 27.58 7.04
N PRO A 3 5.28 26.44 6.78
CA PRO A 3 4.40 26.32 5.64
C PRO A 3 3.26 27.35 5.72
N PRO A 4 2.88 27.98 4.59
CA PRO A 4 1.78 28.96 4.58
C PRO A 4 0.40 28.32 4.83
N PHE A 5 0.32 26.99 4.80
CA PHE A 5 -0.92 26.24 4.99
C PHE A 5 -0.68 25.03 5.89
N LYS A 6 -1.57 24.86 6.87
CA LYS A 6 -1.63 23.69 7.76
C LYS A 6 -3.00 23.01 7.59
N PRO A 7 -3.06 21.79 7.02
CA PRO A 7 -4.28 21.02 6.94
C PRO A 7 -4.84 20.75 8.35
N GLN A 8 -6.13 20.95 8.53
CA GLN A 8 -6.84 20.58 9.75
C GLN A 8 -7.17 19.11 9.65
N VAL A 9 -6.57 18.20 10.40
CA VAL A 9 -6.85 16.76 10.33
C VAL A 9 -7.51 16.35 11.66
N THR A 10 -8.63 15.63 11.62
CA THR A 10 -9.40 15.27 12.84
C THR A 10 -9.01 13.93 13.43
N SER A 11 -8.45 13.02 12.62
CA SER A 11 -8.00 11.68 13.04
C SER A 11 -6.97 11.12 12.05
N GLU A 12 -6.28 10.04 12.40
CA GLU A 12 -5.27 9.40 11.54
C GLU A 12 -5.86 8.83 10.24
N THR A 13 -7.17 8.56 10.22
CA THR A 13 -7.90 8.03 9.05
C THR A 13 -8.75 9.09 8.35
N ASP A 14 -8.55 10.37 8.64
CA ASP A 14 -9.31 11.47 8.02
C ASP A 14 -8.84 11.70 6.58
N THR A 15 -9.76 11.47 5.63
CA THR A 15 -9.49 11.55 4.19
C THR A 15 -10.06 12.81 3.54
N LYS A 16 -10.46 13.84 4.29
CA LYS A 16 -11.17 15.02 3.71
C LYS A 16 -10.39 15.85 2.70
N TYR A 17 -9.07 15.64 2.61
CA TYR A 17 -8.20 16.28 1.62
C TYR A 17 -7.92 15.39 0.39
N PHE A 18 -8.59 14.24 0.30
CA PHE A 18 -8.62 13.37 -0.87
C PHE A 18 -10.01 13.46 -1.52
N ASP A 19 -10.10 13.14 -2.82
CA ASP A 19 -11.36 13.24 -3.54
C ASP A 19 -12.42 12.24 -3.04
N GLN A 20 -13.67 12.68 -3.03
CA GLN A 20 -14.81 11.84 -2.60
C GLN A 20 -15.08 10.69 -3.58
N GLU A 21 -14.69 10.85 -4.85
CA GLU A 21 -14.75 9.81 -5.88
C GLU A 21 -14.06 8.52 -5.40
N PHE A 22 -12.87 8.62 -4.79
CA PHE A 22 -12.13 7.44 -4.33
C PHE A 22 -12.45 7.06 -2.88
N THR A 23 -12.66 8.03 -1.99
CA THR A 23 -12.86 7.75 -0.55
C THR A 23 -14.25 7.24 -0.21
N GLY A 24 -15.23 7.47 -1.09
CA GLY A 24 -16.59 6.92 -0.97
C GLY A 24 -16.78 5.55 -1.59
N GLU A 25 -15.81 5.07 -2.38
CA GLU A 25 -15.87 3.74 -2.99
C GLU A 25 -15.58 2.61 -1.98
N SER A 26 -16.07 1.41 -2.29
CA SER A 26 -15.82 0.23 -1.45
C SER A 26 -14.38 -0.25 -1.65
N VAL A 27 -13.68 -0.56 -0.55
CA VAL A 27 -12.32 -1.12 -0.59
C VAL A 27 -12.39 -2.58 -1.05
N GLN A 28 -12.24 -2.81 -2.36
CA GLN A 28 -12.28 -4.13 -2.97
C GLN A 28 -11.11 -4.31 -3.94
N LEU A 29 -10.45 -5.46 -3.86
CA LEU A 29 -9.43 -5.84 -4.82
C LEU A 29 -10.12 -6.49 -6.02
N THR A 30 -10.07 -5.84 -7.17
CA THR A 30 -10.54 -6.42 -8.43
C THR A 30 -9.62 -7.58 -8.81
N PRO A 31 -10.15 -8.83 -8.89
CA PRO A 31 -9.35 -9.95 -9.34
C PRO A 31 -8.86 -9.71 -10.78
N PRO A 32 -7.64 -10.13 -11.13
CA PRO A 32 -7.15 -10.01 -12.50
C PRO A 32 -8.03 -10.81 -13.47
N GLU A 33 -8.24 -10.31 -14.70
CA GLU A 33 -9.17 -10.88 -15.69
C GLU A 33 -8.85 -12.32 -16.14
N ARG A 34 -7.67 -12.87 -15.83
CA ARG A 34 -7.26 -14.20 -16.28
C ARG A 34 -7.62 -15.29 -15.26
N THR A 35 -8.73 -15.98 -15.54
CA THR A 35 -9.17 -17.24 -14.90
C THR A 35 -8.35 -18.46 -15.34
N ASN A 36 -7.63 -18.35 -16.46
CA ASN A 36 -6.53 -19.27 -16.75
C ASN A 36 -5.37 -18.79 -15.90
N THR A 37 -5.01 -19.60 -14.90
CA THR A 37 -3.73 -19.57 -14.16
C THR A 37 -2.80 -18.59 -14.82
N LEU A 38 -2.65 -17.38 -14.25
CA LEU A 38 -1.71 -16.34 -14.71
C LEU A 38 -0.62 -17.07 -15.44
N SER A 39 -0.57 -17.08 -16.78
CA SER A 39 0.31 -17.97 -17.55
C SER A 39 1.66 -17.89 -16.89
N LEU A 40 1.99 -18.95 -16.11
CA LEU A 40 2.75 -18.83 -14.87
C LEU A 40 3.81 -17.77 -15.05
N ILE A 41 3.55 -16.54 -14.60
CA ILE A 41 4.65 -15.79 -14.01
C ILE A 41 4.80 -16.52 -12.68
N SER A 42 5.36 -17.73 -12.78
CA SER A 42 5.71 -18.57 -11.66
C SER A 42 6.48 -17.63 -10.73
N GLU A 43 6.43 -17.82 -9.43
CA GLU A 43 7.38 -17.15 -8.55
C GLU A 43 8.84 -17.41 -9.04
N GLU A 44 9.08 -18.48 -9.84
CA GLU A 44 10.31 -18.68 -10.62
C GLU A 44 10.61 -17.63 -11.72
N ILE A 45 9.62 -16.95 -12.32
CA ILE A 45 9.79 -15.85 -13.30
C ILE A 45 9.81 -14.46 -12.62
N GLU A 46 9.70 -14.38 -11.29
CA GLU A 46 10.19 -13.21 -10.54
C GLU A 46 11.72 -13.03 -10.62
N GLN A 47 12.40 -13.91 -11.34
CA GLN A 47 13.78 -13.73 -11.79
C GLN A 47 13.78 -12.86 -13.08
N PRO A 48 13.97 -11.52 -13.05
CA PRO A 48 14.50 -10.67 -11.97
C PRO A 48 13.61 -9.47 -11.53
N TYR A 49 12.32 -9.43 -11.88
CA TYR A 49 11.54 -8.18 -11.84
C TYR A 49 11.15 -7.66 -10.45
N PHE A 50 10.99 -8.54 -9.45
CA PHE A 50 10.50 -8.17 -8.11
C PHE A 50 11.49 -8.47 -6.98
N GLN A 51 12.74 -8.83 -7.29
CA GLN A 51 13.75 -9.22 -6.29
C GLN A 51 14.02 -8.16 -5.21
N GLN A 52 13.73 -6.89 -5.50
CA GLN A 52 13.91 -5.75 -4.58
C GLN A 52 12.59 -5.14 -4.09
N PHE A 53 11.45 -5.81 -4.33
CA PHE A 53 10.13 -5.30 -3.96
C PHE A 53 9.93 -5.26 -2.44
N SER A 54 10.43 -6.28 -1.73
CA SER A 54 10.28 -6.41 -0.28
C SER A 54 11.26 -5.50 0.47
N TYR A 55 10.88 -4.24 0.63
CA TYR A 55 11.60 -3.29 1.47
C TYR A 55 10.98 -3.21 2.86
N HIS A 56 11.81 -3.47 3.89
CA HIS A 56 11.44 -3.25 5.28
C HIS A 56 12.26 -2.06 5.78
N GLY A 57 11.57 -0.94 6.02
CA GLY A 57 12.18 0.20 6.68
C GLY A 57 12.63 -0.19 8.10
N SER A 58 13.71 0.42 8.59
CA SER A 58 14.23 0.17 9.94
C SER A 58 13.24 0.47 11.07
N ALA A 59 12.18 1.25 10.80
CA ALA A 59 11.12 1.55 11.76
C ALA A 59 10.11 0.39 11.91
N THR A 60 9.89 -0.40 10.87
CA THR A 60 8.90 -1.49 10.87
C THR A 60 9.39 -2.70 11.67
N THR A 61 10.69 -3.00 11.61
CA THR A 61 11.30 -4.11 12.37
C THR A 61 11.24 -3.91 13.89
N LEU A 62 11.22 -2.65 14.35
CA LEU A 62 11.07 -2.35 15.77
C LEU A 62 9.66 -2.67 16.28
N ALA A 63 8.62 -2.48 15.46
CA ALA A 63 7.23 -2.78 15.84
C ALA A 63 6.97 -4.29 15.99
N ASP A 64 7.59 -5.12 15.13
CA ASP A 64 7.50 -6.58 15.23
C ASP A 64 8.27 -7.16 16.42
N SER A 65 9.37 -6.51 16.82
CA SER A 65 10.22 -6.96 17.93
C SER A 65 9.59 -6.72 19.32
N VAL A 66 8.60 -5.83 19.44
CA VAL A 66 7.92 -5.57 20.73
C VAL A 66 6.81 -6.60 21.02
N ASN A 67 6.49 -7.45 20.04
CA ASN A 67 5.41 -8.43 20.12
C ASN A 67 5.89 -9.90 20.14
N SER A 68 7.21 -10.12 20.33
CA SER A 68 7.82 -11.46 20.51
C SER A 68 8.32 -11.69 21.93
#